data_AF-A0A7L4G132-F1
#
_entry.id   AF-A0A7L4G132-F1
#
_cell.length_a   1.000
_cell.length_b   1.000
_cell.length_c   1.000
_cell.angle_alpha   90.00
_cell.angle_beta   90.00
_cell.angle_gamma   90.00
#
_symmetry.space_group_name_H-M   'P 1'
#
loop_
_entity.id
_entity.type
_entity.pdbx_description
1 polymer ?
#
loop_
_entity_poly.entity_id
_entity_poly.type
_entity_poly.pdbx_seq_one_letter_code
_entity_poly.pdbx_strand_id
1 'polypeptide(L)'
;LFSRVWEAQTWTCERWPTITGRCQTGCWSPDGSRLLFSVLGESVIYSLSFSERRGESMQGQVGGSKTASVVADLSETTFETLYGEERIGGEIHSMAWDPTGERLAVIVRGQPHAPGSQAVIAVFRTRNSPAFELLPCGFVRGERDAQPQLLAFQPCCGKGALLTVCWSTGRISHVPFFFVSGRGPRASPGRSPTVPARSGREQPLFSEL
;
A
#
# COMPACT_ATOMS: atom_id res chain seq x y z
N LEU A 1 -13.88 3.96 -23.78
CA LEU A 1 -12.41 3.78 -23.75
C LEU A 1 -12.13 2.47 -23.04
N PHE A 2 -11.11 1.71 -23.45
CA PHE A 2 -10.78 0.42 -22.84
C PHE A 2 -9.31 0.42 -22.42
N SER A 3 -9.04 -0.05 -21.21
CA SER A 3 -7.67 -0.26 -20.72
C SER A 3 -7.03 -1.46 -21.41
N ARG A 4 -5.74 -1.35 -21.71
CA ARG A 4 -4.93 -2.43 -22.29
C ARG A 4 -3.70 -2.66 -21.43
N VAL A 5 -3.37 -3.92 -21.21
CA VAL A 5 -2.09 -4.32 -20.64
C VAL A 5 -1.27 -4.94 -21.76
N TRP A 6 0.02 -4.59 -21.82
CA TRP A 6 0.92 -5.01 -22.88
C TRP A 6 2.02 -5.91 -22.31
N GLU A 7 2.29 -7.03 -22.97
CA GLU A 7 3.50 -7.81 -22.76
C GLU A 7 4.62 -7.18 -23.61
N ALA A 8 5.67 -6.66 -22.96
CA ALA A 8 6.68 -5.85 -23.66
C ALA A 8 7.67 -6.68 -24.52
N GLN A 9 7.68 -8.01 -24.40
CA GLN A 9 8.58 -8.86 -25.20
C GLN A 9 8.06 -9.04 -26.62
N THR A 10 6.79 -9.40 -26.77
CA THR A 10 6.15 -9.62 -28.08
C THR A 10 5.23 -8.48 -28.51
N TRP A 11 5.05 -7.47 -27.66
CA TRP A 11 4.11 -6.36 -27.86
C TRP A 11 2.66 -6.82 -28.08
N THR A 12 2.30 -7.98 -27.54
CA THR A 12 0.90 -8.43 -27.51
C THR A 12 0.15 -7.68 -26.41
N CYS A 13 -1.15 -7.47 -26.62
CA CYS A 13 -2.00 -6.82 -25.64
C CYS A 13 -3.25 -7.63 -25.38
N GLU A 14 -3.68 -7.64 -24.12
CA GLU A 14 -5.01 -8.08 -23.76
C GLU A 14 -5.87 -6.85 -23.46
N ARG A 15 -7.07 -6.82 -24.05
CA ARG A 15 -8.10 -5.84 -23.71
C ARG A 15 -8.90 -6.39 -22.55
N TRP A 16 -8.92 -5.67 -21.44
CA TRP A 16 -9.57 -6.14 -20.23
C TRP A 16 -10.99 -5.56 -20.18
N PRO A 17 -12.03 -6.38 -20.38
CA PRO A 17 -13.41 -5.91 -20.59
C PRO A 17 -14.09 -5.45 -19.29
N THR A 18 -13.59 -5.88 -18.15
CA THR A 18 -14.19 -5.67 -16.81
C THR A 18 -14.05 -4.23 -16.31
N ILE A 19 -13.25 -3.40 -16.99
CA ILE A 19 -13.01 -2.00 -16.61
C ILE A 19 -13.91 -1.12 -17.46
N THR A 20 -15.07 -0.74 -16.93
CA THR A 20 -15.95 0.25 -17.54
C THR A 20 -15.44 1.65 -17.21
N GLY A 21 -14.79 2.32 -18.16
CA GLY A 21 -14.36 3.71 -17.98
C GLY A 21 -12.93 3.97 -18.44
N ARG A 22 -12.47 5.21 -18.26
CA ARG A 22 -11.10 5.62 -18.57
C ARG A 22 -10.22 5.38 -17.34
N CYS A 23 -9.14 4.61 -17.49
CA CYS A 23 -8.13 4.51 -16.44
C CYS A 23 -7.55 5.90 -16.13
N GLN A 24 -7.55 6.28 -14.85
CA GLN A 24 -7.02 7.55 -14.38
C GLN A 24 -5.56 7.43 -13.95
N THR A 25 -5.24 6.40 -13.17
CA THR A 25 -3.88 6.08 -12.76
C THR A 25 -3.73 4.59 -12.49
N GLY A 26 -2.50 4.09 -12.54
CA GLY A 26 -2.16 2.75 -12.13
C GLY A 26 -0.70 2.60 -11.79
N CYS A 27 -0.39 1.66 -10.91
CA CYS A 27 0.98 1.35 -10.49
C CYS A 27 1.13 -0.16 -10.25
N TRP A 28 2.27 -0.71 -10.67
CA TRP A 28 2.62 -2.10 -10.42
C TRP A 28 3.12 -2.27 -8.98
N SER A 29 2.83 -3.42 -8.38
CA SER A 29 3.55 -3.86 -7.19
C SER A 29 5.03 -4.05 -7.53
N PRO A 30 5.95 -3.84 -6.59
CA PRO A 30 7.39 -3.96 -6.86
C PRO A 30 7.83 -5.35 -7.33
N ASP A 31 7.08 -6.39 -6.96
CA ASP A 31 7.30 -7.78 -7.40
C ASP A 31 6.67 -8.11 -8.76
N GLY A 32 5.97 -7.15 -9.40
CA GLY A 32 5.29 -7.34 -10.68
C GLY A 32 4.05 -8.24 -10.63
N SER A 33 3.69 -8.76 -9.45
CA SER A 33 2.58 -9.71 -9.31
C SER A 33 1.20 -9.04 -9.34
N ARG A 34 1.11 -7.71 -9.20
CA ARG A 34 -0.16 -6.99 -9.11
C ARG A 34 -0.09 -5.65 -9.83
N LEU A 35 -1.19 -5.28 -10.49
CA LEU A 35 -1.42 -3.93 -10.99
C LEU A 35 -2.58 -3.32 -10.20
N LEU A 36 -2.31 -2.23 -9.49
CA LEU A 36 -3.36 -1.39 -8.93
C LEU A 36 -3.74 -0.31 -9.93
N PHE A 37 -5.02 0.00 -10.04
CA PHE A 37 -5.50 1.08 -10.89
C PHE A 37 -6.78 1.71 -10.34
N SER A 38 -7.09 2.91 -10.84
CA SER A 38 -8.37 3.60 -10.60
C SER A 38 -9.00 4.04 -11.92
N VAL A 39 -10.31 4.24 -11.89
CA VAL A 39 -11.09 4.77 -13.02
C VAL A 39 -11.34 6.26 -12.78
N LEU A 40 -11.31 7.04 -13.86
CA LEU A 40 -11.57 8.49 -13.84
C LEU A 40 -12.94 8.78 -13.22
N GLY A 41 -12.97 9.69 -12.25
CA GLY A 41 -14.17 10.05 -11.50
C GLY A 41 -14.56 9.08 -10.38
N GLU A 42 -13.83 7.99 -10.17
CA GLU A 42 -14.10 7.03 -9.09
C GLU A 42 -13.17 7.20 -7.88
N SER A 43 -13.68 6.82 -6.71
CA SER A 43 -12.97 6.76 -5.44
C SER A 43 -12.44 5.36 -5.11
N VAL A 44 -12.43 4.44 -6.06
CA VAL A 44 -12.15 3.02 -5.83
C VAL A 44 -10.79 2.62 -6.39
N ILE A 45 -9.99 1.91 -5.58
CA ILE A 45 -8.76 1.24 -6.02
C ILE A 45 -9.10 -0.20 -6.38
N TYR A 46 -8.79 -0.57 -7.61
CA TYR A 46 -8.91 -1.91 -8.13
C TYR A 46 -7.55 -2.60 -8.19
N SER A 47 -7.53 -3.91 -8.03
CA SER A 47 -6.34 -4.75 -8.19
C SER A 47 -6.58 -5.81 -9.26
N LEU A 48 -5.54 -6.00 -10.07
CA LEU A 48 -5.37 -7.12 -10.98
C LEU A 48 -4.23 -7.97 -10.45
N SER A 49 -4.41 -9.28 -10.37
CA SER A 49 -3.37 -10.21 -9.91
C SER A 49 -2.80 -10.98 -11.09
N PHE A 50 -1.49 -11.05 -11.17
CA PHE A 50 -0.73 -11.74 -12.21
C PHE A 50 -0.09 -12.97 -11.57
N SER A 51 -0.76 -14.11 -11.68
CA SER A 51 -0.17 -15.39 -11.26
C SER A 51 0.77 -15.88 -12.35
N GLU A 52 2.06 -16.03 -12.05
CA GLU A 52 2.92 -16.91 -12.83
C GLU A 52 2.37 -18.33 -12.74
N ARG A 53 1.70 -18.82 -13.78
CA ARG A 53 1.48 -20.27 -13.94
C ARG A 53 2.83 -20.88 -14.31
N ARG A 54 3.66 -21.20 -13.32
CA ARG A 54 4.85 -22.03 -13.52
C ARG A 54 4.41 -23.40 -14.05
N GLY A 55 4.52 -23.61 -15.35
CA GLY A 55 4.32 -24.93 -15.96
C GLY A 55 3.86 -24.94 -17.41
N GLU A 56 3.26 -23.86 -17.91
CA GLU A 56 2.82 -23.79 -19.31
C GLU A 56 3.65 -22.74 -20.04
N SER A 57 4.28 -23.15 -21.13
CA SER A 57 5.01 -22.30 -22.07
C SER A 57 4.06 -21.29 -22.72
N MET A 58 3.66 -20.26 -21.98
CA MET A 58 2.83 -19.15 -22.45
C MET A 58 3.75 -18.02 -22.94
N GLN A 59 4.51 -18.28 -24.01
CA GLN A 59 5.20 -17.20 -24.73
C GLN A 59 4.14 -16.35 -25.43
N GLY A 60 4.07 -15.05 -25.10
CA GLY A 60 3.29 -14.08 -25.88
C GLY A 60 1.89 -13.77 -25.35
N GLN A 61 1.51 -14.21 -24.15
CA GLN A 61 0.21 -13.88 -23.56
C GLN A 61 0.37 -13.08 -22.27
N VAL A 62 -0.40 -11.99 -22.16
CA VAL A 62 -0.50 -11.20 -20.93
C VAL A 62 -1.14 -12.07 -19.85
N GLY A 63 -0.35 -12.68 -18.98
CA GLY A 63 -0.85 -13.41 -17.81
C GLY A 63 -1.71 -12.49 -16.92
N GLY A 64 -2.62 -13.04 -16.12
CA GLY A 64 -3.44 -12.21 -15.22
C GLY A 64 -4.83 -12.75 -14.92
N SER A 65 -5.36 -12.37 -13.76
CA SER A 65 -6.78 -12.52 -13.43
C SER A 65 -7.59 -11.66 -14.40
N LYS A 66 -8.54 -12.26 -15.13
CA LYS A 66 -9.44 -11.52 -16.04
C LYS A 66 -10.48 -10.68 -15.29
N THR A 67 -10.52 -10.76 -13.97
CA THR A 67 -11.39 -9.97 -13.10
C THR A 67 -10.57 -9.06 -12.20
N ALA A 68 -11.02 -7.81 -12.10
CA ALA A 68 -10.51 -6.84 -11.14
C ALA A 68 -11.22 -7.02 -9.81
N SER A 69 -10.48 -6.96 -8.71
CA SER A 69 -11.03 -6.93 -7.35
C SER A 69 -10.92 -5.53 -6.77
N VAL A 70 -11.95 -5.07 -6.05
CA VAL A 70 -11.87 -3.85 -5.24
C VAL A 70 -10.96 -4.10 -4.04
N VAL A 71 -9.98 -3.23 -3.80
CA VAL A 71 -9.02 -3.36 -2.69
C VAL A 71 -9.02 -2.17 -1.73
N ALA A 72 -9.59 -1.03 -2.15
CA ALA A 72 -9.92 0.07 -1.25
C ALA A 72 -11.05 0.92 -1.84
N ASP A 73 -11.87 1.46 -0.96
CA ASP A 73 -12.86 2.49 -1.26
C ASP A 73 -12.49 3.75 -0.47
N LEU A 74 -12.21 4.83 -1.19
CA LEU A 74 -11.81 6.14 -0.67
C LEU A 74 -12.93 7.17 -0.83
N SER A 75 -14.19 6.71 -0.82
CA SER A 75 -15.36 7.59 -0.83
C SER A 75 -15.29 8.63 0.28
N GLU A 76 -15.89 9.79 0.04
CA GLU A 76 -15.82 10.91 0.98
C GLU A 76 -16.37 10.51 2.36
N THR A 77 -15.58 10.82 3.38
CA THR A 77 -15.89 10.63 4.78
C THR A 77 -15.72 11.95 5.52
N THR A 78 -16.63 12.22 6.45
CA THR A 78 -16.64 13.43 7.26
C THR A 78 -16.02 13.15 8.63
N PHE A 79 -15.15 14.05 9.10
CA PHE A 79 -14.52 14.03 10.42
C PHE A 79 -14.83 15.32 11.16
N GLU A 80 -15.29 15.22 12.40
CA GLU A 80 -15.37 16.38 13.29
C GLU A 80 -14.00 16.61 13.94
N THR A 81 -13.46 17.82 13.77
CA THR A 81 -12.20 18.24 14.38
C THR A 81 -12.43 19.45 15.28
N LEU A 82 -11.43 19.78 16.11
CA LEU A 82 -11.45 20.99 16.94
C LEU A 82 -11.54 22.30 16.12
N TYR A 83 -11.27 22.23 14.82
CA TYR A 83 -11.29 23.36 13.90
C TYR A 83 -12.51 23.36 12.96
N GLY A 84 -13.43 22.41 13.14
CA GLY A 84 -14.63 22.26 12.33
C GLY A 84 -14.72 20.91 11.61
N GLU A 85 -15.71 20.81 10.71
CA GLU A 85 -15.94 19.64 9.87
C GLU A 85 -14.87 19.55 8.76
N GLU A 86 -14.16 18.43 8.69
CA GLU A 86 -13.25 18.09 7.59
C GLU A 86 -13.85 16.97 6.74
N ARG A 87 -13.71 17.08 5.42
CA ARG A 87 -14.12 16.04 4.47
C ARG A 87 -12.89 15.45 3.78
N ILE A 88 -12.72 14.13 3.87
CA ILE A 88 -11.60 13.42 3.27
C ILE A 88 -12.12 12.26 2.43
N GLY A 89 -11.61 12.16 1.20
CA GLY A 89 -12.00 11.15 0.23
C GLY A 89 -12.39 11.79 -1.09
N GLY A 90 -12.71 10.97 -2.08
CA GLY A 90 -13.05 11.41 -3.42
C GLY A 90 -12.20 10.74 -4.50
N GLU A 91 -12.01 11.44 -5.61
CA GLU A 91 -11.43 10.87 -6.82
C GLU A 91 -9.94 10.55 -6.64
N ILE A 92 -9.53 9.33 -7.03
CA ILE A 92 -8.12 8.94 -7.01
C ILE A 92 -7.39 9.56 -8.18
N HIS A 93 -6.42 10.41 -7.89
CA HIS A 93 -5.66 11.13 -8.92
C HIS A 93 -4.36 10.43 -9.33
N SER A 94 -3.60 9.93 -8.37
CA SER A 94 -2.27 9.33 -8.57
C SER A 94 -1.96 8.31 -7.48
N MET A 95 -1.14 7.30 -7.80
CA MET A 95 -0.70 6.27 -6.88
C MET A 95 0.79 5.97 -7.10
N ALA A 96 1.54 5.77 -6.02
CA ALA A 96 2.87 5.18 -6.08
C ALA A 96 3.09 4.19 -4.95
N TRP A 97 3.70 3.07 -5.31
CA TRP A 97 4.20 2.09 -4.37
C TRP A 97 5.66 2.39 -4.04
N ASP A 98 6.04 2.21 -2.78
CA ASP A 98 7.45 2.23 -2.43
C ASP A 98 8.18 0.97 -2.97
N PRO A 99 9.49 1.05 -3.21
CA PRO A 99 10.27 -0.07 -3.78
C PRO A 99 10.26 -1.36 -2.94
N THR A 100 10.06 -1.29 -1.62
CA THR A 100 10.01 -2.49 -0.78
C THR A 100 8.64 -3.16 -0.77
N GLY A 101 7.62 -2.48 -1.28
CA GLY A 101 6.27 -3.02 -1.34
C GLY A 101 5.52 -2.95 -0.01
N GLU A 102 5.94 -2.08 0.92
CA GLU A 102 5.37 -1.92 2.27
C GLU A 102 4.43 -0.73 2.43
N ARG A 103 4.49 0.26 1.53
CA ARG A 103 3.71 1.49 1.53
C ARG A 103 3.19 1.84 0.14
N LEU A 104 1.91 2.17 0.11
CA LEU A 104 1.25 2.78 -1.03
C LEU A 104 0.81 4.20 -0.65
N ALA A 105 1.20 5.18 -1.46
CA ALA A 105 0.75 6.56 -1.32
C ALA A 105 -0.22 6.89 -2.46
N VAL A 106 -1.36 7.48 -2.11
CA VAL A 106 -2.47 7.75 -3.04
C VAL A 106 -2.88 9.21 -2.93
N ILE A 107 -2.80 9.98 -4.01
CA ILE A 107 -3.41 11.31 -4.05
C ILE A 107 -4.91 11.14 -4.24
N VAL A 108 -5.67 11.66 -3.30
CA VAL A 108 -7.13 11.70 -3.33
C VAL A 108 -7.55 13.16 -3.46
N ARG A 109 -8.32 13.49 -4.49
CA ARG A 109 -8.88 14.82 -4.70
C ARG A 109 -10.22 14.90 -3.98
N GLY A 110 -10.33 15.89 -3.09
CA GLY A 110 -11.61 16.29 -2.52
C GLY A 110 -12.54 16.87 -3.59
N GLN A 111 -13.81 17.04 -3.23
CA GLN A 111 -14.84 17.61 -4.07
C GLN A 111 -14.65 19.14 -4.21
N PRO A 112 -14.45 19.69 -5.42
CA PRO A 112 -14.14 21.12 -5.62
C PRO A 112 -15.19 22.09 -5.07
N HIS A 113 -16.44 21.63 -4.96
CA HIS A 113 -17.58 22.45 -4.54
C HIS A 113 -18.05 22.16 -3.11
N ALA A 114 -17.43 21.21 -2.40
CA ALA A 114 -17.80 20.90 -1.03
C ALA A 114 -16.89 21.67 -0.05
N PRO A 115 -17.45 22.55 0.80
CA PRO A 115 -16.66 23.22 1.82
C PRO A 115 -16.04 22.20 2.78
N GLY A 116 -14.79 22.41 3.15
CA GLY A 116 -14.01 21.50 4.00
C GLY A 116 -13.46 20.27 3.28
N SER A 117 -13.73 20.08 1.98
CA SER A 117 -13.15 19.00 1.18
C SER A 117 -11.76 19.41 0.68
N GLN A 118 -10.74 18.63 1.06
CA GLN A 118 -9.36 18.93 0.73
C GLN A 118 -8.68 17.75 0.03
N ALA A 119 -7.86 18.04 -0.97
CA ALA A 119 -6.97 17.03 -1.55
C ALA A 119 -5.91 16.59 -0.53
N VAL A 120 -5.74 15.29 -0.35
CA VAL A 120 -4.79 14.69 0.59
C VAL A 120 -4.00 13.57 -0.06
N ILE A 121 -2.93 13.14 0.59
CA ILE A 121 -2.27 11.87 0.27
C ILE A 121 -2.68 10.84 1.33
N ALA A 122 -3.49 9.87 0.94
CA ALA A 122 -3.77 8.70 1.77
C ALA A 122 -2.58 7.74 1.73
N VAL A 123 -2.13 7.27 2.89
CA VAL A 123 -1.02 6.31 3.00
C VAL A 123 -1.55 5.01 3.54
N PHE A 124 -1.23 3.93 2.82
CA PHE A 124 -1.57 2.56 3.20
C PHE A 124 -0.31 1.77 3.48
N ARG A 125 -0.40 0.85 4.43
CA ARG A 125 0.52 -0.29 4.54
C ARG A 125 -0.04 -1.42 3.70
N THR A 126 0.82 -2.03 2.92
CA THR A 126 0.47 -3.14 2.04
C THR A 126 0.86 -4.45 2.70
N ARG A 127 -0.05 -5.43 2.63
CA ARG A 127 0.19 -6.80 3.08
C ARG A 127 -0.13 -7.74 1.94
N ASN A 128 0.83 -8.58 1.55
CA ASN A 128 0.68 -9.48 0.40
C ASN A 128 0.31 -10.93 0.80
N SER A 129 0.34 -11.28 2.09
CA SER A 129 0.12 -12.65 2.58
C SER A 129 -0.62 -12.66 3.93
N PRO A 130 -1.64 -13.52 4.12
CA PRO A 130 -2.10 -14.59 3.20
C PRO A 130 -3.03 -14.08 2.07
N ALA A 131 -3.55 -12.86 2.20
CA ALA A 131 -4.31 -12.16 1.18
C ALA A 131 -3.75 -10.74 1.00
N PHE A 132 -4.06 -10.13 -0.15
CA PHE A 132 -3.65 -8.76 -0.40
C PHE A 132 -4.58 -7.78 0.31
N GLU A 133 -4.01 -6.89 1.12
CA GLU A 133 -4.76 -5.93 1.92
C GLU A 133 -4.05 -4.56 1.91
N LEU A 134 -4.87 -3.49 1.86
CA LEU A 134 -4.47 -2.11 2.07
C LEU A 134 -4.92 -1.66 3.45
N LEU A 135 -3.98 -1.49 4.38
CA LEU A 135 -4.26 -1.08 5.75
C LEU A 135 -4.03 0.44 5.89
N PRO A 136 -5.07 1.25 6.21
CA PRO A 136 -4.90 2.68 6.39
C PRO A 136 -3.86 3.00 7.46
N CYS A 137 -2.89 3.87 7.12
CA CYS A 137 -1.86 4.33 8.05
C CYS A 137 -2.05 5.79 8.47
N GLY A 138 -2.70 6.59 7.62
CA GLY A 138 -2.98 8.00 7.86
C GLY A 138 -2.90 8.84 6.59
N PHE A 139 -2.82 10.15 6.78
CA PHE A 139 -2.80 11.13 5.70
C PHE A 139 -1.55 12.00 5.76
N VAL A 140 -1.01 12.35 4.60
CA VAL A 140 0.01 13.38 4.44
C VAL A 140 -0.64 14.60 3.81
N ARG A 141 -0.42 15.76 4.45
CA ARG A 141 -0.94 17.05 4.02
C ARG A 141 0.21 18.04 3.86
N GLY A 142 0.02 18.98 2.94
CA GLY A 142 0.95 20.07 2.71
C GLY A 142 0.68 21.23 3.65
N GLU A 143 1.30 22.35 3.33
CA GLU A 143 0.95 23.64 3.92
C GLU A 143 -0.51 24.01 3.59
N ARG A 144 -1.03 25.03 4.28
CA ARG A 144 -2.38 25.54 4.00
C ARG A 144 -2.50 25.89 2.51
N ASP A 145 -3.60 25.44 1.91
CA ASP A 145 -3.94 25.61 0.48
C ASP A 145 -2.99 24.91 -0.52
N ALA A 146 -1.96 24.20 -0.05
CA ALA A 146 -1.09 23.41 -0.90
C ALA A 146 -1.73 22.05 -1.21
N GLN A 147 -2.01 21.81 -2.50
CA GLN A 147 -2.59 20.56 -2.96
C GLN A 147 -1.52 19.65 -3.57
N PRO A 148 -1.48 18.36 -3.23
CA PRO A 148 -0.54 17.41 -3.83
C PRO A 148 -0.85 17.23 -5.32
N GLN A 149 0.17 17.34 -6.17
CA GLN A 149 0.04 17.19 -7.63
C GLN A 149 0.71 15.92 -8.14
N LEU A 150 1.93 15.64 -7.66
CA LEU A 150 2.72 14.48 -8.07
C LEU A 150 3.36 13.83 -6.84
N LEU A 151 3.52 12.51 -6.90
CA LEU A 151 4.23 11.76 -5.89
C LEU A 151 5.14 10.70 -6.51
N ALA A 152 6.26 10.43 -5.83
CA ALA A 152 7.18 9.34 -6.19
C ALA A 152 7.98 8.90 -4.95
N PHE A 153 8.19 7.59 -4.81
CA PHE A 153 9.13 7.08 -3.82
C PHE A 153 10.55 7.05 -4.37
N GLN A 154 11.52 7.41 -3.54
CA GLN A 154 12.94 7.28 -3.89
C GLN A 154 13.32 5.78 -4.00
N PRO A 155 14.05 5.35 -5.06
CA PRO A 155 14.35 3.93 -5.30
C PRO A 155 15.15 3.24 -4.19
N CYS A 156 16.06 3.96 -3.53
CA CYS A 156 17.04 3.38 -2.63
C CYS A 156 16.99 4.04 -1.24
N CYS A 157 16.09 3.59 -0.37
CA CYS A 157 16.00 4.05 1.02
C CYS A 157 16.24 2.89 2.00
N GLY A 158 17.46 2.77 2.55
CA GLY A 158 17.86 1.57 3.32
C GLY A 158 17.21 1.40 4.71
N LYS A 159 16.41 2.37 5.19
CA LYS A 159 15.74 2.34 6.51
C LYS A 159 14.22 2.42 6.41
N GLY A 160 13.67 2.27 5.21
CA GLY A 160 12.24 2.34 4.94
C GLY A 160 11.96 2.91 3.56
N ALA A 161 11.14 3.96 3.49
CA ALA A 161 10.81 4.62 2.23
C ALA A 161 10.86 6.15 2.37
N LEU A 162 11.16 6.85 1.27
CA LEU A 162 11.14 8.31 1.23
C LEU A 162 10.24 8.77 0.10
N LEU A 163 9.08 9.34 0.44
CA LEU A 163 8.13 9.88 -0.52
C LEU A 163 8.52 11.31 -0.87
N THR A 164 8.61 11.62 -2.15
CA THR A 164 8.74 12.97 -2.67
C THR A 164 7.38 13.44 -3.15
N VAL A 165 6.96 14.64 -2.74
CA VAL A 165 5.67 15.24 -3.11
C VAL A 165 5.91 16.58 -3.77
N CYS A 166 5.32 16.79 -4.94
CA CYS A 166 5.24 18.11 -5.58
C CYS A 166 3.87 18.74 -5.30
N TRP A 167 3.88 19.96 -4.77
CA TRP A 167 2.69 20.69 -4.36
C TRP A 167 2.26 21.70 -5.43
N SER A 168 0.98 22.08 -5.45
CA SER A 168 0.42 23.11 -6.36
C SER A 168 1.12 24.47 -6.25
N THR A 169 1.77 24.74 -5.12
CA THR A 169 2.57 25.94 -4.87
C THR A 169 3.96 25.91 -5.53
N GLY A 170 4.32 24.81 -6.20
CA GLY A 170 5.65 24.58 -6.78
C GLY A 170 6.70 24.11 -5.76
N ARG A 171 6.35 24.00 -4.47
CA ARG A 171 7.25 23.42 -3.45
C ARG A 171 7.36 21.91 -3.64
N ILE A 172 8.50 21.38 -3.20
CA ILE A 172 8.74 19.94 -3.09
C ILE A 172 9.01 19.61 -1.63
N SER A 173 8.36 18.58 -1.11
CA SER A 173 8.67 18.05 0.22
C SER A 173 9.04 16.57 0.16
N HIS A 174 9.78 16.13 1.18
CA HIS A 174 10.17 14.74 1.35
C HIS A 174 9.63 14.23 2.68
N VAL A 175 8.88 13.13 2.62
CA VAL A 175 8.20 12.52 3.77
C VAL A 175 8.81 11.15 4.02
N PRO A 176 9.61 11.00 5.10
CA PRO A 176 10.23 9.72 5.43
C PRO A 176 9.23 8.79 6.11
N PHE A 177 9.24 7.53 5.70
CA PHE A 177 8.58 6.42 6.39
C PHE A 177 9.65 5.47 6.90
N PHE A 178 9.79 5.37 8.22
CA PHE A 178 10.72 4.44 8.84
C PHE A 178 10.03 3.11 9.08
N PHE A 179 10.64 2.03 8.60
CA PHE A 179 10.12 0.68 8.84
C PHE A 179 10.88 0.08 10.01
N VAL A 180 10.14 -0.34 11.04
CA VAL A 180 10.75 -1.08 12.14
C VAL A 180 11.03 -2.48 11.63
N SER A 181 12.29 -2.74 11.26
CA SER A 181 12.73 -4.11 11.01
C SER A 181 12.54 -4.88 12.31
N GLY A 182 11.66 -5.88 12.31
CA GLY A 182 11.56 -6.85 13.39
C GLY A 182 12.86 -7.64 13.48
N ARG A 183 13.90 -7.08 14.11
CA ARG A 183 14.92 -7.92 14.72
C ARG A 183 14.19 -8.66 15.83
N GLY A 184 13.95 -9.96 15.62
CA GLY A 184 13.55 -10.85 16.70
C GLY A 184 14.44 -10.60 17.93
N PRO A 185 13.91 -10.79 19.15
CA PRO A 185 14.66 -10.48 20.36
C PRO A 185 16.05 -11.12 20.24
N ARG A 186 17.10 -10.28 20.24
CA ARG A 186 18.47 -10.76 20.32
C ARG A 186 18.52 -11.59 21.59
N ALA A 187 18.67 -12.90 21.45
CA ALA A 187 19.02 -13.75 22.57
C ALA A 187 20.29 -13.15 23.18
N SER A 188 20.15 -12.56 24.36
CA SER A 188 21.29 -12.17 25.17
C SER A 188 22.14 -13.42 25.38
N PRO A 189 23.49 -13.36 25.25
CA PRO A 189 24.33 -14.45 25.73
C PRO A 189 24.34 -14.41 27.25
N GLY A 190 23.22 -14.82 27.85
CA GLY A 190 23.09 -15.10 29.28
C GLY A 190 23.85 -16.38 29.57
N ARG A 191 25.15 -16.25 29.77
CA ARG A 191 25.98 -17.30 30.34
C ARG A 191 25.50 -17.56 31.77
N SER A 192 24.60 -18.52 31.94
CA SER A 192 24.28 -19.08 33.25
C SER A 192 25.39 -20.09 33.61
N PRO A 193 26.11 -19.93 34.74
CA PRO A 193 27.03 -20.96 35.18
C PRO A 193 26.27 -22.20 35.62
N THR A 194 26.77 -23.36 35.20
CA THR A 194 26.32 -24.70 35.56
C THR A 194 26.40 -24.90 37.08
N VAL A 195 25.28 -25.26 37.69
CA VAL A 195 25.25 -25.80 39.06
C VAL A 195 25.29 -27.33 38.95
N PRO A 196 26.25 -28.03 39.59
CA PRO A 196 26.27 -29.49 39.57
C PRO A 196 25.12 -30.04 40.41
N ALA A 197 24.36 -30.97 39.83
CA ALA A 197 23.26 -31.65 40.49
C ALA A 197 23.77 -32.48 41.67
N ARG A 198 23.33 -32.14 42.89
CA ARG A 198 23.44 -33.02 44.06
C ARG A 198 22.24 -33.96 44.06
N SER A 199 22.53 -35.26 44.07
CA SER A 199 21.60 -36.35 44.27
C SER A 199 20.87 -36.22 45.61
N GLY A 200 19.54 -36.19 45.57
CA GLY A 200 18.67 -36.24 46.75
C GLY A 200 17.32 -36.85 46.36
N ARG A 201 16.95 -37.93 47.05
CA ARG A 201 15.77 -38.78 46.88
C ARG A 201 14.47 -38.12 47.39
N GLU A 202 13.35 -38.54 46.79
CA GLU A 202 11.97 -38.67 47.35
C GLU A 202 11.21 -37.38 47.69
N GLN A 203 9.89 -37.20 47.51
CA GLN A 203 8.69 -38.00 47.16
C GLN A 203 7.56 -36.98 46.80
N PRO A 204 6.43 -37.37 46.17
CA PRO A 204 5.32 -36.46 45.90
C PRO A 204 4.35 -36.36 47.09
N LEU A 205 3.87 -35.16 47.39
CA LEU A 205 2.75 -34.92 48.31
C LEU A 205 1.63 -34.22 47.54
N PHE A 206 0.55 -34.95 47.26
CA PHE A 206 -0.76 -34.40 46.97
C PHE A 206 -1.31 -33.67 48.21
N SER A 207 -2.11 -32.63 48.02
CA SER A 207 -3.53 -32.72 48.39
C SER A 207 -4.32 -31.56 47.79
N GLU A 208 -5.51 -31.91 47.32
CA GLU A 208 -6.61 -31.04 46.93
C GLU A 208 -7.03 -30.09 48.07
N LEU A 209 -7.48 -28.90 47.66
CA LEU A 209 -8.81 -28.37 47.96
C LEU A 209 -9.26 -27.49 46.77
#